data_AF-A0A931LGV3-F1
#
_entry.id   AF-A0A931LGV3-F1
#
_cell.length_a   1.000
_cell.length_b   1.000
_cell.length_c   1.000
_cell.angle_alpha   90.00
_cell.angle_beta   90.00
_cell.angle_gamma   90.00
#
_symmetry.space_group_name_H-M   'P 1'
#
loop_
_entity.id
_entity.type
_entity.pdbx_description
1 polymer ?
#
loop_
_entity_poly.entity_id
_entity_poly.type
_entity_poly.pdbx_seq_one_letter_code
_entity_poly.pdbx_strand_id
1 'polypeptide(L)'
;MHILLHDFAGHPFQVELSRALAARGHRVTHSWFARDSGPKGEMVRRDNDPQDLSFLPMGEDVDYSKSNLLKRRAGDIAYARTVRSWIEEARPDVVLSGNSPTEVQEAILAGAERASAGFIYWCQDFYSIAASRLLERKLPGVGHVVGAYYRRLEKRQMRRSDRIVHITDAFFEITDEWGIARDKISVIPNWGAIDQIQMMPRDNAWAQTMALGSGRRFLYSGTLALKHNPALLEALAQSLSDPDELVLVSAGVGADKLADKIRERTLQRMRILPLQPFEVFAEVLASADVLLAVIERDAGTFSVPSKVLSYLCAGRPIVLAAPHDNLAARILLQTGAGKVVEPEDISGFVAAAKAFRNDPELAAAAAATGRAYAEANFDLSRVTDRFEEIIREAASV
;
A
#
# COMPACT_ATOMS: atom_id res chain seq x y z
N MET A 1 5.53 22.09 -16.27
CA MET A 1 4.16 21.56 -16.40
C MET A 1 3.43 21.74 -15.08
N HIS A 2 2.14 22.04 -15.14
CA HIS A 2 1.19 21.96 -14.02
C HIS A 2 0.66 20.52 -13.93
N ILE A 3 1.02 19.82 -12.85
CA ILE A 3 0.70 18.41 -12.63
C ILE A 3 -0.26 18.30 -11.45
N LEU A 4 -1.39 17.63 -11.67
CA LEU A 4 -2.22 17.11 -10.59
C LEU A 4 -1.82 15.67 -10.30
N LEU A 5 -1.31 15.41 -9.10
CA LEU A 5 -1.22 14.05 -8.57
C LEU A 5 -2.39 13.83 -7.62
N HIS A 6 -3.29 12.92 -8.00
CA HIS A 6 -4.43 12.53 -7.18
C HIS A 6 -4.21 11.14 -6.58
N ASP A 7 -4.20 11.08 -5.25
CA ASP A 7 -4.09 9.86 -4.48
C ASP A 7 -5.21 9.81 -3.44
N PHE A 8 -6.21 8.98 -3.69
CA PHE A 8 -7.40 8.92 -2.84
C PHE A 8 -7.07 8.67 -1.35
N ALA A 9 -6.06 7.83 -1.07
CA ALA A 9 -5.71 7.41 0.30
C ALA A 9 -4.61 8.28 0.94
N GLY A 10 -3.73 8.90 0.15
CA GLY A 10 -2.63 9.73 0.62
C GLY A 10 -1.42 8.93 1.12
N HIS A 11 -0.97 7.96 0.34
CA HIS A 11 0.19 7.11 0.58
C HIS A 11 1.53 7.90 0.57
N PRO A 12 2.48 7.56 1.46
CA PRO A 12 3.77 8.25 1.56
C PRO A 12 4.56 8.35 0.24
N PHE A 13 4.65 7.28 -0.54
CA PHE A 13 5.44 7.28 -1.77
C PHE A 13 4.90 8.25 -2.84
N GLN A 14 3.58 8.44 -2.90
CA GLN A 14 2.98 9.40 -3.86
C GLN A 14 3.22 10.84 -3.43
N VAL A 15 3.21 11.09 -2.12
CA VAL A 15 3.58 12.38 -1.54
C VAL A 15 5.06 12.70 -1.82
N GLU A 16 5.95 11.72 -1.67
CA GLU A 16 7.38 11.85 -2.02
C GLU A 16 7.58 12.15 -3.51
N LEU A 17 6.86 11.46 -4.40
CA LEU A 17 6.90 11.75 -5.83
C LEU A 17 6.46 13.19 -6.13
N SER A 18 5.40 13.68 -5.48
CA SER A 18 4.95 15.07 -5.66
C SER A 18 6.03 16.08 -5.25
N ARG A 19 6.72 15.85 -4.13
CA ARG A 19 7.85 16.70 -3.71
C ARG A 19 9.00 16.65 -4.71
N ALA A 20 9.37 15.46 -5.17
CA ALA A 20 10.47 15.28 -6.12
C ALA A 20 10.19 15.94 -7.48
N LEU A 21 8.97 15.79 -8.01
CA LEU A 21 8.54 16.48 -9.23
C LEU A 21 8.56 18.00 -9.04
N ALA A 22 8.07 18.52 -7.92
CA ALA A 22 8.11 19.95 -7.65
C ALA A 22 9.54 20.48 -7.53
N ALA A 23 10.45 19.70 -6.94
CA ALA A 23 11.86 20.07 -6.82
C ALA A 23 12.58 20.14 -8.19
N ARG A 24 12.01 19.52 -9.22
CA ARG A 24 12.47 19.57 -10.60
C ARG A 24 11.82 20.69 -11.43
N GLY A 25 11.10 21.61 -10.77
CA GLY A 25 10.51 22.80 -11.39
C GLY A 25 9.11 22.59 -11.96
N HIS A 26 8.45 21.47 -11.65
CA HIS A 26 7.03 21.31 -11.95
C HIS A 26 6.16 22.06 -10.93
N ARG A 27 5.03 22.61 -11.39
CA ARG A 27 3.98 23.05 -10.47
C ARG A 27 3.13 21.85 -10.12
N VAL A 28 3.13 21.42 -8.86
CA VAL A 28 2.50 20.17 -8.43
C VAL A 28 1.40 20.46 -7.43
N THR A 29 0.20 19.98 -7.73
CA THR A 29 -0.88 19.86 -6.75
C THR A 29 -1.02 18.40 -6.35
N HIS A 30 -0.77 18.09 -5.09
CA HIS A 30 -1.05 16.77 -4.51
C HIS A 30 -2.42 16.82 -3.83
N SER A 31 -3.37 16.01 -4.29
CA SER A 31 -4.74 15.98 -3.74
C SER A 31 -5.15 14.58 -3.30
N TRP A 32 -6.00 14.52 -2.28
CA TRP A 32 -6.51 13.27 -1.70
C TRP A 32 -7.92 13.43 -1.14
N PHE A 33 -8.53 12.32 -0.73
CA PHE A 33 -9.84 12.36 -0.09
C PHE A 33 -9.69 12.64 1.41
N ALA A 34 -10.09 13.84 1.83
CA ALA A 34 -9.88 14.31 3.20
C ALA A 34 -10.55 13.44 4.28
N ARG A 35 -11.63 12.73 3.91
CA ARG A 35 -12.38 11.85 4.81
C ARG A 35 -11.87 10.42 4.85
N ASP A 36 -10.86 10.06 4.05
CA ASP A 36 -10.22 8.77 4.22
C ASP A 36 -9.40 8.77 5.53
N SER A 37 -9.70 7.81 6.40
CA SER A 37 -9.09 7.67 7.73
C SER A 37 -7.85 6.76 7.77
N GLY A 38 -7.28 6.40 6.62
CA GLY A 38 -6.08 5.56 6.56
C GLY A 38 -4.82 6.27 7.07
N PRO A 39 -3.75 5.51 7.36
CA PRO A 39 -2.44 6.12 7.58
C PRO A 39 -2.00 6.87 6.32
N LYS A 40 -1.43 8.04 6.52
CA LYS A 40 -1.15 9.03 5.48
C LYS A 40 0.33 9.40 5.49
N GLY A 41 0.86 9.72 4.31
CA GLY A 41 2.12 10.43 4.20
C GLY A 41 2.01 11.84 4.80
N GLU A 42 3.14 12.49 4.96
CA GLU A 42 3.20 13.87 5.42
C GLU A 42 2.66 14.82 4.34
N MET A 43 1.36 15.11 4.38
CA MET A 43 0.63 15.97 3.41
C MET A 43 0.55 17.43 3.84
N VAL A 44 1.64 17.92 4.44
CA VAL A 44 1.83 19.30 4.84
C VAL A 44 3.14 19.79 4.22
N ARG A 45 3.20 21.06 3.85
CA ARG A 45 4.45 21.64 3.33
C ARG A 45 5.51 21.69 4.42
N ARG A 46 6.72 21.31 4.06
CA ARG A 46 7.94 21.52 4.84
C ARG A 46 8.54 22.87 4.49
N ASP A 47 9.37 23.43 5.38
CA ASP A 47 10.06 24.70 5.14
C ASP A 47 10.97 24.65 3.90
N ASN A 48 11.49 23.48 3.57
CA ASN A 48 12.32 23.24 2.40
C ASN A 48 11.55 22.73 1.17
N ASP A 49 10.22 22.61 1.23
CA ASP A 49 9.43 22.19 0.06
C ASP A 49 9.37 23.31 -0.99
N PRO A 50 9.47 22.98 -2.29
CA PRO A 50 9.35 23.95 -3.38
C PRO A 50 8.09 24.82 -3.28
N GLN A 51 8.17 26.08 -3.73
CA GLN A 51 7.03 27.01 -3.67
C GLN A 51 5.85 26.57 -4.53
N ASP A 52 6.12 25.92 -5.65
CA ASP A 52 5.10 25.43 -6.59
C ASP A 52 4.50 24.07 -6.20
N LEU A 53 4.80 23.55 -5.00
CA LEU A 53 4.13 22.40 -4.41
C LEU A 53 2.95 22.85 -3.54
N SER A 54 1.77 22.27 -3.78
CA SER A 54 0.59 22.45 -2.94
C SER A 54 -0.01 21.12 -2.52
N PHE A 55 -0.45 21.04 -1.27
CA PHE A 55 -1.23 19.93 -0.72
C PHE A 55 -2.68 20.39 -0.58
N LEU A 56 -3.60 19.67 -1.21
CA LEU A 56 -5.00 20.05 -1.29
C LEU A 56 -5.91 18.90 -0.81
N PRO A 57 -6.36 18.93 0.46
CA PRO A 57 -7.43 18.04 0.90
C PRO A 57 -8.71 18.38 0.13
N MET A 58 -9.40 17.36 -0.37
CA MET A 58 -10.67 17.54 -1.07
C MET A 58 -11.78 16.72 -0.41
N GLY A 59 -13.01 17.23 -0.45
CA GLY A 59 -14.21 16.53 0.01
C GLY A 59 -14.35 16.43 1.54
N GLU A 60 -13.92 17.46 2.27
CA GLU A 60 -14.09 17.55 3.73
C GLU A 60 -15.56 17.52 4.17
N ASP A 61 -16.43 18.07 3.31
CA ASP A 61 -17.88 18.17 3.46
C ASP A 61 -18.64 16.92 2.99
N VAL A 62 -17.94 15.91 2.45
CA VAL A 62 -18.57 14.70 1.93
C VAL A 62 -18.98 13.76 3.06
N ASP A 63 -20.27 13.44 3.11
CA ASP A 63 -20.81 12.42 4.00
C ASP A 63 -20.44 11.00 3.50
N TYR A 64 -19.49 10.36 4.17
CA TYR A 64 -18.89 9.09 3.74
C TYR A 64 -18.97 8.00 4.81
N SER A 65 -19.14 6.75 4.37
CA SER A 65 -19.16 5.58 5.25
C SER A 65 -18.41 4.41 4.62
N LYS A 66 -17.46 3.82 5.37
CA LYS A 66 -16.75 2.60 4.92
C LYS A 66 -17.62 1.33 5.06
N SER A 67 -18.64 1.34 5.92
CA SER A 67 -19.46 0.17 6.24
C SER A 67 -20.77 0.09 5.44
N ASN A 68 -21.40 1.22 5.14
CA ASN A 68 -22.64 1.28 4.37
C ASN A 68 -22.34 1.51 2.87
N LEU A 69 -22.59 0.49 2.03
CA LEU A 69 -22.24 0.52 0.60
C LEU A 69 -22.95 1.61 -0.21
N LEU A 70 -24.22 1.90 0.08
CA LEU A 70 -24.98 2.93 -0.64
C LEU A 70 -24.47 4.32 -0.27
N LYS A 71 -24.27 4.56 1.02
CA LYS A 71 -23.69 5.81 1.52
C LYS A 71 -22.26 6.00 1.04
N ARG A 72 -21.46 4.93 0.98
CA ARG A 72 -20.12 4.92 0.38
C ARG A 72 -20.15 5.39 -1.06
N ARG A 73 -20.98 4.76 -1.91
CA ARG A 73 -21.09 5.13 -3.33
C ARG A 73 -21.59 6.55 -3.53
N ALA A 74 -22.57 6.99 -2.74
CA ALA A 74 -23.05 8.37 -2.80
C ALA A 74 -21.94 9.37 -2.44
N GLY A 75 -21.16 9.06 -1.40
CA GLY A 75 -19.97 9.83 -1.02
C GLY A 75 -18.90 9.83 -2.11
N ASP A 76 -18.60 8.68 -2.71
CA ASP A 76 -17.65 8.56 -3.83
C ASP A 76 -18.09 9.46 -5.01
N ILE A 77 -19.38 9.47 -5.36
CA ILE A 77 -19.92 10.31 -6.45
C ILE A 77 -19.88 11.80 -6.07
N ALA A 78 -20.19 12.16 -4.83
CA ALA A 78 -20.11 13.55 -4.37
C ALA A 78 -18.66 14.06 -4.45
N TYR A 79 -17.72 13.26 -3.95
CA TYR A 79 -16.30 13.54 -4.01
C TYR A 79 -15.80 13.64 -5.47
N ALA A 80 -16.23 12.74 -6.34
CA ALA A 80 -15.90 12.72 -7.75
C ALA A 80 -16.22 14.05 -8.44
N ARG A 81 -17.33 14.71 -8.07
CA ARG A 81 -17.69 16.03 -8.59
C ARG A 81 -16.74 17.12 -8.13
N THR A 82 -16.33 17.10 -6.85
CA THR A 82 -15.37 18.05 -6.29
C THR A 82 -14.04 18.00 -7.03
N VAL A 83 -13.45 16.81 -7.18
CA VAL A 83 -12.16 16.65 -7.85
C VAL A 83 -12.26 17.05 -9.33
N ARG A 84 -13.33 16.62 -10.01
CA ARG A 84 -13.55 16.97 -11.42
C ARG A 84 -13.71 18.48 -11.63
N SER A 85 -14.50 19.16 -10.80
CA SER A 85 -14.68 20.61 -10.89
C SER A 85 -13.35 21.33 -10.76
N TRP A 86 -12.51 20.89 -9.81
CA TRP A 86 -11.17 21.45 -9.64
C TRP A 86 -10.30 21.24 -10.88
N ILE A 87 -10.31 20.05 -11.48
CA ILE A 87 -9.53 19.79 -12.72
C ILE A 87 -9.99 20.67 -13.87
N GLU A 88 -11.31 20.81 -14.07
CA GLU A 88 -11.87 21.64 -15.14
C GLU A 88 -11.52 23.12 -14.98
N GLU A 89 -11.44 23.62 -13.74
CA GLU A 89 -11.07 25.01 -13.43
C GLU A 89 -9.55 25.25 -13.49
N ALA A 90 -8.78 24.39 -12.83
CA ALA A 90 -7.33 24.55 -12.68
C ALA A 90 -6.54 24.20 -13.95
N ARG A 91 -7.17 23.43 -14.86
CA ARG A 91 -6.63 23.00 -16.16
C ARG A 91 -5.15 22.57 -16.09
N PRO A 92 -4.82 21.50 -15.35
CA PRO A 92 -3.45 20.97 -15.33
C PRO A 92 -3.04 20.48 -16.72
N ASP A 93 -1.74 20.43 -17.00
CA ASP A 93 -1.21 19.83 -18.22
C ASP A 93 -1.33 18.30 -18.17
N VAL A 94 -1.16 17.71 -16.97
CA VAL A 94 -1.25 16.26 -16.74
C VAL A 94 -1.96 15.96 -15.42
N VAL A 95 -2.80 14.93 -15.44
CA VAL A 95 -3.43 14.34 -14.27
C VAL A 95 -2.93 12.90 -14.09
N LEU A 96 -2.19 12.66 -13.01
CA LEU A 96 -1.78 11.33 -12.56
C LEU A 96 -2.70 10.90 -11.42
N SER A 97 -3.47 9.83 -11.59
CA SER A 97 -4.45 9.39 -10.60
C SER A 97 -4.32 7.90 -10.27
N GLY A 98 -4.24 7.59 -8.97
CA GLY A 98 -4.19 6.22 -8.43
C GLY A 98 -5.03 6.05 -7.17
N ASN A 99 -5.30 4.78 -6.79
CA ASN A 99 -6.08 4.37 -5.60
C ASN A 99 -7.53 4.87 -5.52
N SER A 100 -8.06 5.49 -6.57
CA SER A 100 -9.42 6.02 -6.57
C SER A 100 -10.46 4.93 -6.78
N PRO A 101 -11.60 4.95 -6.06
CA PRO A 101 -12.78 4.19 -6.45
C PRO A 101 -13.14 4.47 -7.91
N THR A 102 -13.61 3.47 -8.65
CA THR A 102 -13.82 3.58 -10.11
C THR A 102 -14.74 4.73 -10.51
N GLU A 103 -15.74 5.09 -9.70
CA GLU A 103 -16.63 6.25 -9.98
C GLU A 103 -15.88 7.59 -9.86
N VAL A 104 -14.98 7.70 -8.89
CA VAL A 104 -14.09 8.87 -8.72
C VAL A 104 -13.11 8.94 -9.89
N GLN A 105 -12.47 7.81 -10.21
CA GLN A 105 -11.52 7.71 -11.32
C GLN A 105 -12.15 8.09 -12.67
N GLU A 106 -13.42 7.73 -12.91
CA GLU A 106 -14.16 8.13 -14.12
C GLU A 106 -14.33 9.66 -14.21
N ALA A 107 -14.67 10.32 -13.09
CA ALA A 107 -14.86 11.75 -13.07
C ALA A 107 -13.54 12.51 -13.23
N ILE A 108 -12.46 12.00 -12.65
CA ILE A 108 -11.11 12.56 -12.83
C ILE A 108 -10.70 12.48 -14.30
N LEU A 109 -10.84 11.30 -14.93
CA LEU A 109 -10.58 11.14 -16.36
C LEU A 109 -11.42 12.09 -17.23
N ALA A 110 -12.73 12.19 -16.95
CA ALA A 110 -13.62 13.09 -17.67
C ALA A 110 -13.26 14.58 -17.47
N GLY A 111 -12.76 14.94 -16.28
CA GLY A 111 -12.23 16.27 -16.01
C GLY A 111 -10.95 16.55 -16.80
N ALA A 112 -10.02 15.59 -16.82
CA ALA A 112 -8.77 15.70 -17.58
C ALA A 112 -9.03 15.90 -19.07
N GLU A 113 -9.92 15.11 -19.69
CA GLU A 113 -10.31 15.26 -21.09
C GLU A 113 -10.91 16.65 -21.38
N ARG A 114 -11.72 17.19 -20.48
CA ARG A 114 -12.33 18.54 -20.62
C ARG A 114 -11.32 19.66 -20.45
N ALA A 115 -10.32 19.46 -19.61
CA ALA A 115 -9.20 20.39 -19.45
C ALA A 115 -8.20 20.32 -20.62
N SER A 116 -8.29 19.27 -21.46
CA SER A 116 -7.27 18.86 -22.44
C SER A 116 -5.94 18.53 -21.75
N ALA A 117 -6.01 17.84 -20.62
CA ALA A 117 -4.88 17.35 -19.85
C ALA A 117 -4.58 15.89 -20.20
N GLY A 118 -3.30 15.53 -20.29
CA GLY A 118 -2.89 14.13 -20.39
C GLY A 118 -3.29 13.35 -19.14
N PHE A 119 -3.85 12.15 -19.29
CA PHE A 119 -4.31 11.34 -18.18
C PHE A 119 -3.49 10.06 -18.02
N ILE A 120 -2.91 9.90 -16.81
CA ILE A 120 -2.12 8.74 -16.43
C ILE A 120 -2.87 7.94 -15.36
N TYR A 121 -3.24 6.70 -15.70
CA TYR A 121 -3.84 5.77 -14.75
C TYR A 121 -2.75 5.04 -13.98
N TRP A 122 -2.59 5.34 -12.69
CA TRP A 122 -1.65 4.62 -11.83
C TRP A 122 -2.36 3.45 -11.13
N CYS A 123 -2.21 2.25 -11.69
CA CYS A 123 -2.84 1.03 -11.20
C CYS A 123 -2.06 0.44 -10.02
N GLN A 124 -2.62 0.66 -8.83
CA GLN A 124 -2.13 0.15 -7.55
C GLN A 124 -2.78 -1.21 -7.19
N ASP A 125 -4.07 -1.33 -7.49
CA ASP A 125 -4.84 -2.56 -7.51
C ASP A 125 -5.95 -2.47 -8.56
N PHE A 126 -6.62 -3.60 -8.82
CA PHE A 126 -7.81 -3.63 -9.68
C PHE A 126 -9.08 -3.52 -8.82
N TYR A 127 -9.56 -2.29 -8.67
CA TYR A 127 -10.68 -1.98 -7.77
C TYR A 127 -11.96 -2.72 -8.20
N SER A 128 -12.18 -2.88 -9.51
CA SER A 128 -13.35 -3.60 -10.01
C SER A 128 -13.34 -5.09 -9.67
N ILE A 129 -12.16 -5.72 -9.64
CA ILE A 129 -12.02 -7.14 -9.26
C ILE A 129 -12.31 -7.30 -7.78
N ALA A 130 -11.71 -6.44 -6.94
CA ALA A 130 -11.95 -6.43 -5.50
C ALA A 130 -13.44 -6.17 -5.17
N ALA A 131 -14.06 -5.18 -5.82
CA ALA A 131 -15.46 -4.85 -5.64
C ALA A 131 -16.38 -5.98 -6.12
N SER A 132 -16.11 -6.58 -7.28
CA SER A 132 -16.90 -7.70 -7.82
C SER A 132 -16.94 -8.87 -6.84
N ARG A 133 -15.77 -9.29 -6.33
CA ARG A 133 -15.68 -10.42 -5.38
C ARG A 133 -16.43 -10.11 -4.07
N LEU A 134 -16.27 -8.89 -3.55
CA LEU A 134 -16.98 -8.47 -2.33
C LEU A 134 -18.50 -8.49 -2.51
N LEU A 135 -18.99 -7.98 -3.65
CA LEU A 135 -20.41 -7.88 -3.95
C LEU A 135 -21.04 -9.24 -4.22
N GLU A 136 -20.36 -10.12 -4.97
CA GLU A 136 -20.80 -11.48 -5.22
C GLU A 136 -20.97 -12.28 -3.91
N ARG A 137 -20.03 -12.12 -2.96
CA ARG A 137 -20.13 -12.73 -1.63
C ARG A 137 -21.28 -12.19 -0.79
N LYS A 138 -21.61 -10.90 -0.91
CA LYS A 138 -22.66 -10.25 -0.11
C LYS A 138 -24.07 -10.38 -0.71
N LEU A 139 -24.19 -10.37 -2.02
CA LEU A 139 -25.44 -10.35 -2.78
C LEU A 139 -25.32 -11.29 -4.00
N PRO A 140 -25.50 -12.61 -3.84
CA PRO A 140 -25.41 -13.55 -4.95
C PRO A 140 -26.34 -13.16 -6.12
N GLY A 141 -25.88 -13.31 -7.36
CA GLY A 141 -26.60 -12.90 -8.57
C GLY A 141 -26.55 -11.40 -8.85
N VAL A 142 -27.17 -10.56 -8.01
CA VAL A 142 -27.17 -9.09 -8.18
C VAL A 142 -25.75 -8.52 -8.13
N GLY A 143 -24.93 -9.04 -7.21
CA GLY A 143 -23.52 -8.65 -7.06
C GLY A 143 -22.68 -8.98 -8.30
N HIS A 144 -23.02 -10.02 -9.06
CA HIS A 144 -22.35 -10.36 -10.31
C HIS A 144 -22.59 -9.29 -11.38
N VAL A 145 -23.83 -8.83 -11.54
CA VAL A 145 -24.19 -7.75 -12.50
C VAL A 145 -23.51 -6.44 -12.12
N VAL A 146 -23.55 -6.06 -10.84
CA VAL A 146 -22.89 -4.84 -10.35
C VAL A 146 -21.36 -4.95 -10.49
N GLY A 147 -20.78 -6.14 -10.25
CA GLY A 147 -19.37 -6.40 -10.49
C GLY A 147 -18.98 -6.23 -11.96
N ALA A 148 -19.78 -6.76 -12.89
CA ALA A 148 -19.57 -6.60 -14.33
C ALA A 148 -19.59 -5.13 -14.77
N TYR A 149 -20.48 -4.31 -14.18
CA TYR A 149 -20.48 -2.86 -14.38
C TYR A 149 -19.14 -2.23 -13.99
N TYR A 150 -18.63 -2.51 -12.79
CA TYR A 150 -17.35 -1.95 -12.34
C TYR A 150 -16.18 -2.41 -13.20
N ARG A 151 -16.16 -3.68 -13.64
CA ARG A 151 -15.10 -4.19 -14.54
C ARG A 151 -15.13 -3.47 -15.89
N ARG A 152 -16.33 -3.29 -16.45
CA ARG A 152 -16.49 -2.54 -17.71
C ARG A 152 -16.03 -1.09 -17.57
N LEU A 153 -16.30 -0.48 -16.42
CA LEU A 153 -15.92 0.89 -16.12
C LEU A 153 -14.39 1.03 -15.99
N GLU A 154 -13.74 0.22 -15.17
CA GLU A 154 -12.27 0.26 -15.00
C GLU A 154 -11.54 -0.06 -16.31
N LYS A 155 -12.01 -1.07 -17.06
CA LYS A 155 -11.51 -1.38 -18.41
C LYS A 155 -11.62 -0.20 -19.37
N ARG A 156 -12.74 0.53 -19.34
CA ARG A 156 -12.94 1.73 -20.17
C ARG A 156 -11.99 2.85 -19.76
N GLN A 157 -11.76 3.05 -18.47
CA GLN A 157 -10.84 4.07 -17.95
C GLN A 157 -9.42 3.83 -18.45
N MET A 158 -8.91 2.60 -18.28
CA MET A 158 -7.58 2.23 -18.77
C MET A 158 -7.44 2.42 -20.29
N ARG A 159 -8.44 2.01 -21.08
CA ARG A 159 -8.41 2.19 -22.55
C ARG A 159 -8.30 3.66 -22.97
N ARG A 160 -8.99 4.54 -22.25
CA ARG A 160 -9.03 5.99 -22.50
C ARG A 160 -7.87 6.75 -21.88
N SER A 161 -7.04 6.10 -21.06
CA SER A 161 -5.85 6.73 -20.51
C SER A 161 -4.78 6.85 -21.59
N ASP A 162 -4.00 7.93 -21.54
CA ASP A 162 -2.88 8.16 -22.45
C ASP A 162 -1.72 7.25 -22.07
N ARG A 163 -1.45 7.15 -20.76
CA ARG A 163 -0.49 6.22 -20.17
C ARG A 163 -1.06 5.49 -18.97
N ILE A 164 -0.50 4.33 -18.68
CA ILE A 164 -0.85 3.49 -17.53
C ILE A 164 0.44 3.13 -16.81
N VAL A 165 0.45 3.27 -15.49
CA VAL A 165 1.54 2.81 -14.63
C VAL A 165 1.06 1.60 -13.84
N HIS A 166 1.64 0.44 -14.09
CA HIS A 166 1.48 -0.74 -13.25
C HIS A 166 2.57 -0.79 -12.18
N ILE A 167 2.20 -1.24 -10.98
CA ILE A 167 3.18 -1.50 -9.91
C ILE A 167 3.90 -2.85 -10.05
N THR A 168 3.44 -3.72 -10.95
CA THR A 168 4.01 -5.05 -11.18
C THR A 168 3.72 -5.54 -12.59
N ASP A 169 4.62 -6.37 -13.13
CA ASP A 169 4.44 -7.05 -14.42
C ASP A 169 3.31 -8.09 -14.35
N ALA A 170 3.03 -8.66 -13.19
CA ALA A 170 1.93 -9.62 -12.99
C ALA A 170 0.56 -9.05 -13.37
N PHE A 171 0.39 -7.72 -13.39
CA PHE A 171 -0.86 -7.08 -13.80
C PHE A 171 -1.09 -7.13 -15.32
N PHE A 172 -0.08 -7.51 -16.12
CA PHE A 172 -0.25 -7.70 -17.56
C PHE A 172 -1.29 -8.75 -17.89
N GLU A 173 -1.39 -9.84 -17.12
CA GLU A 173 -2.38 -10.90 -17.38
C GLU A 173 -3.81 -10.34 -17.45
N ILE A 174 -4.16 -9.48 -16.48
CA ILE A 174 -5.49 -8.85 -16.40
C ILE A 174 -5.68 -7.85 -17.54
N THR A 175 -4.68 -7.00 -17.81
CA THR A 175 -4.81 -5.97 -18.85
C THR A 175 -4.76 -6.53 -20.27
N ASP A 176 -4.05 -7.64 -20.48
CA ASP A 176 -4.05 -8.38 -21.75
C ASP A 176 -5.43 -9.00 -21.99
N GLU A 177 -6.05 -9.61 -20.96
CA GLU A 177 -7.45 -10.08 -21.03
C GLU A 177 -8.41 -8.91 -21.33
N TRP A 178 -8.10 -7.73 -20.81
CA TRP A 178 -8.87 -6.52 -21.08
C TRP A 178 -8.55 -5.89 -22.45
N GLY A 179 -7.57 -6.41 -23.19
CA GLY A 179 -7.14 -5.87 -24.47
C GLY A 179 -6.68 -4.42 -24.36
N ILE A 180 -5.92 -4.12 -23.31
CA ILE A 180 -5.20 -2.85 -23.16
C ILE A 180 -3.88 -2.97 -23.92
N ALA A 181 -3.55 -1.96 -24.73
CA ALA A 181 -2.34 -1.99 -25.54
C ALA A 181 -1.08 -1.87 -24.65
N ARG A 182 -0.13 -2.79 -24.80
CA ARG A 182 1.06 -2.88 -23.93
C ARG A 182 1.98 -1.66 -24.02
N ASP A 183 2.01 -0.99 -25.16
CA ASP A 183 2.76 0.25 -25.39
C ASP A 183 2.23 1.45 -24.59
N LYS A 184 1.01 1.36 -24.03
CA LYS A 184 0.49 2.34 -23.07
C LYS A 184 0.98 2.09 -21.64
N ILE A 185 1.48 0.90 -21.34
CA ILE A 185 1.72 0.43 -19.97
C ILE A 185 3.21 0.47 -19.65
N SER A 186 3.57 1.25 -18.64
CA SER A 186 4.88 1.21 -17.99
C SER A 186 4.78 0.50 -16.64
N VAL A 187 5.80 -0.26 -16.25
CA VAL A 187 5.85 -0.93 -14.94
C VAL A 187 6.82 -0.19 -14.02
N ILE A 188 6.30 0.54 -13.04
CA ILE A 188 7.08 1.19 -11.98
C ILE A 188 6.63 0.64 -10.63
N PRO A 189 7.40 -0.28 -10.02
CA PRO A 189 7.11 -0.76 -8.67
C PRO A 189 7.04 0.39 -7.67
N ASN A 190 6.18 0.25 -6.66
CA ASN A 190 6.19 1.14 -5.52
C ASN A 190 7.53 1.02 -4.75
N TRP A 191 7.90 2.08 -4.06
CA TRP A 191 9.12 2.15 -3.25
C TRP A 191 8.78 2.42 -1.79
N GLY A 192 9.73 2.08 -0.91
CA GLY A 192 9.67 2.42 0.50
C GLY A 192 10.30 3.80 0.76
N ALA A 193 9.82 4.49 1.79
CA ALA A 193 10.36 5.77 2.25
C ALA A 193 11.71 5.55 3.00
N ILE A 194 12.75 5.14 2.28
CA ILE A 194 14.04 4.72 2.86
C ILE A 194 14.71 5.82 3.68
N ASP A 195 14.54 7.08 3.28
CA ASP A 195 15.07 8.24 4.00
C ASP A 195 14.34 8.50 5.33
N GLN A 196 13.10 8.03 5.45
CA GLN A 196 12.27 8.17 6.65
C GLN A 196 12.36 6.94 7.55
N ILE A 197 12.77 5.79 7.01
CA ILE A 197 12.91 4.52 7.72
C ILE A 197 14.40 4.18 7.84
N GLN A 198 15.03 4.84 8.83
CA GLN A 198 16.43 4.61 9.15
C GLN A 198 16.60 3.29 9.92
N MET A 199 17.75 2.64 9.74
CA MET A 199 18.10 1.48 10.56
C MET A 199 18.42 1.93 11.99
N MET A 200 17.82 1.26 12.98
CA MET A 200 17.99 1.61 14.39
C MET A 200 18.19 0.35 15.24
N PRO A 201 18.76 0.49 16.46
CA PRO A 201 18.79 -0.60 17.42
C PRO A 201 17.39 -1.14 17.74
N ARG A 202 17.32 -2.44 18.02
CA ARG A 202 16.08 -3.12 18.44
C ARG A 202 15.53 -2.54 19.74
N ASP A 203 16.41 -2.21 20.67
CA ASP A 203 16.04 -1.60 21.94
C ASP A 203 16.16 -0.07 21.86
N ASN A 204 15.18 0.55 21.20
CA ASN A 204 15.09 2.00 21.03
C ASN A 204 14.09 2.62 22.02
N ALA A 205 14.01 3.96 22.03
CA ALA A 205 13.17 4.71 22.97
C ALA A 205 11.68 4.31 22.91
N TRP A 206 11.15 4.01 21.71
CA TRP A 206 9.77 3.54 21.57
C TRP A 206 9.57 2.16 22.20
N ALA A 207 10.48 1.22 21.94
CA ALA A 207 10.42 -0.13 22.52
C ALA A 207 10.48 -0.11 24.05
N GLN A 208 11.31 0.77 24.62
CA GLN A 208 11.42 0.99 26.07
C GLN A 208 10.13 1.60 26.65
N THR A 209 9.57 2.60 25.97
CA THR A 209 8.29 3.24 26.35
C THR A 209 7.15 2.24 26.36
N MET A 210 7.12 1.33 25.38
CA MET A 210 6.13 0.26 25.29
C MET A 210 6.43 -0.92 26.24
N ALA A 211 7.52 -0.87 27.01
CA ALA A 211 8.00 -1.93 27.88
C ALA A 211 8.04 -3.30 27.15
N LEU A 212 8.62 -3.32 25.94
CA LEU A 212 8.78 -4.56 25.18
C LEU A 212 9.84 -5.47 25.80
N GLY A 213 9.66 -6.77 25.67
CA GLY A 213 10.49 -7.79 26.29
C GLY A 213 11.92 -7.84 25.75
N SER A 214 12.78 -8.54 26.49
CA SER A 214 14.18 -8.75 26.12
C SER A 214 14.38 -9.88 25.11
N GLY A 215 13.43 -10.83 25.01
CA GLY A 215 13.46 -11.95 24.06
C GLY A 215 13.28 -11.56 22.59
N ARG A 216 13.12 -12.55 21.72
CA ARG A 216 12.92 -12.33 20.28
C ARG A 216 11.54 -11.73 20.04
N ARG A 217 11.49 -10.64 19.29
CA ARG A 217 10.27 -9.91 18.96
C ARG A 217 9.85 -10.12 17.51
N PHE A 218 8.78 -10.86 17.32
CA PHE A 218 8.10 -10.91 16.03
C PHE A 218 7.12 -9.76 15.94
N LEU A 219 7.08 -9.05 14.81
CA LEU A 219 6.23 -7.87 14.69
C LEU A 219 5.44 -7.85 13.39
N TYR A 220 4.14 -7.60 13.52
CA TYR A 220 3.26 -7.25 12.41
C TYR A 220 2.74 -5.83 12.65
N SER A 221 2.84 -4.96 11.64
CA SER A 221 2.35 -3.58 11.73
C SER A 221 1.42 -3.21 10.57
N GLY A 222 0.24 -2.70 10.91
CA GLY A 222 -0.78 -2.20 9.98
C GLY A 222 -2.11 -2.94 10.11
N THR A 223 -3.06 -2.65 9.22
CA THR A 223 -4.42 -3.20 9.32
C THR A 223 -4.44 -4.73 9.15
N LEU A 224 -5.16 -5.42 10.03
CA LEU A 224 -5.47 -6.85 9.93
C LEU A 224 -6.97 -7.03 9.69
N ALA A 225 -7.35 -7.10 8.42
CA ALA A 225 -8.73 -7.14 7.96
C ALA A 225 -8.97 -8.26 6.93
N LEU A 226 -10.08 -8.19 6.18
CA LEU A 226 -10.62 -9.23 5.30
C LEU A 226 -9.68 -9.83 4.23
N LYS A 227 -8.51 -9.23 3.97
CA LYS A 227 -7.50 -9.73 3.01
C LYS A 227 -6.38 -10.54 3.68
N HIS A 228 -6.49 -10.82 4.99
CA HIS A 228 -5.40 -11.38 5.80
C HIS A 228 -5.92 -12.56 6.62
N ASN A 229 -5.10 -13.60 6.76
CA ASN A 229 -5.39 -14.77 7.58
C ASN A 229 -4.78 -14.60 8.99
N PRO A 230 -5.56 -14.21 10.03
CA PRO A 230 -5.04 -14.03 11.38
C PRO A 230 -4.58 -15.34 12.05
N ALA A 231 -4.98 -16.51 11.54
CA ALA A 231 -4.61 -17.81 12.11
C ALA A 231 -3.10 -18.08 12.03
N LEU A 232 -2.40 -17.50 11.05
CA LEU A 232 -0.93 -17.56 10.93
C LEU A 232 -0.24 -16.90 12.14
N LEU A 233 -0.71 -15.70 12.51
CA LEU A 233 -0.19 -14.93 13.64
C LEU A 233 -0.57 -15.60 14.97
N GLU A 234 -1.77 -16.14 15.06
CA GLU A 234 -2.24 -16.92 16.20
C GLU A 234 -1.35 -18.14 16.45
N ALA A 235 -1.15 -18.98 15.44
CA ALA A 235 -0.35 -20.19 15.55
C ALA A 235 1.11 -19.88 15.90
N LEU A 236 1.66 -18.78 15.36
CA LEU A 236 2.98 -18.31 15.75
C LEU A 236 3.01 -17.98 17.24
N ALA A 237 2.10 -17.13 17.74
CA ALA A 237 2.05 -16.78 19.15
C ALA A 237 1.88 -17.98 20.10
N GLN A 238 1.06 -18.96 19.73
CA GLN A 238 0.88 -20.21 20.50
C GLN A 238 2.17 -21.04 20.57
N SER A 239 3.03 -20.92 19.55
CA SER A 239 4.26 -21.69 19.45
C SER A 239 5.47 -21.04 20.14
N LEU A 240 5.33 -19.79 20.61
CA LEU A 240 6.39 -19.03 21.28
C LEU A 240 6.49 -19.42 22.76
N SER A 241 7.71 -19.38 23.28
CA SER A 241 8.03 -19.57 24.70
C SER A 241 8.67 -18.30 25.26
N ASP A 242 8.63 -18.12 26.58
CA ASP A 242 9.37 -17.05 27.23
C ASP A 242 10.88 -17.13 26.90
N PRO A 243 11.59 -16.00 26.67
CA PRO A 243 11.12 -14.60 26.73
C PRO A 243 10.56 -14.02 25.42
N ASP A 244 10.26 -14.83 24.41
CA ASP A 244 9.86 -14.36 23.07
C ASP A 244 8.40 -13.88 23.01
N GLU A 245 8.13 -12.93 22.13
CA GLU A 245 6.79 -12.37 21.95
C GLU A 245 6.45 -12.00 20.50
N LEU A 246 5.15 -11.97 20.21
CA LEU A 246 4.57 -11.41 19.01
C LEU A 246 3.86 -10.09 19.34
N VAL A 247 4.33 -9.01 18.74
CA VAL A 247 3.74 -7.67 18.86
C VAL A 247 2.96 -7.35 17.60
N LEU A 248 1.66 -7.09 17.74
CA LEU A 248 0.79 -6.60 16.67
C LEU A 248 0.52 -5.12 16.88
N VAL A 249 1.08 -4.27 16.03
CA VAL A 249 0.72 -2.85 15.94
C VAL A 249 -0.39 -2.74 14.89
N SER A 250 -1.63 -2.98 15.28
CA SER A 250 -2.69 -3.31 14.32
C SER A 250 -4.07 -2.86 14.75
N ALA A 251 -4.96 -2.72 13.77
CA ALA A 251 -6.39 -2.51 13.94
C ALA A 251 -7.18 -3.30 12.89
N GLY A 252 -8.47 -3.48 13.15
CA GLY A 252 -9.42 -4.13 12.25
C GLY A 252 -9.89 -5.49 12.75
N VAL A 253 -10.89 -6.04 12.06
CA VAL A 253 -11.64 -7.23 12.51
C VAL A 253 -10.78 -8.46 12.81
N GLY A 254 -9.62 -8.61 12.17
CA GLY A 254 -8.69 -9.69 12.48
C GLY A 254 -7.93 -9.45 13.79
N ALA A 255 -7.55 -8.19 14.08
CA ALA A 255 -6.94 -7.81 15.34
C ALA A 255 -7.93 -7.94 16.50
N ASP A 256 -9.19 -7.56 16.30
CA ASP A 256 -10.25 -7.68 17.30
C ASP A 256 -10.46 -9.15 17.71
N LYS A 257 -10.52 -10.07 16.73
CA LYS A 257 -10.60 -11.52 17.00
C LYS A 257 -9.42 -12.06 17.81
N LEU A 258 -8.20 -11.55 17.58
CA LEU A 258 -7.02 -11.96 18.34
C LEU A 258 -7.04 -11.34 19.76
N ALA A 259 -7.55 -10.12 19.89
CA ALA A 259 -7.74 -9.47 21.19
C ALA A 259 -8.71 -10.27 22.08
N ASP A 260 -9.78 -10.82 21.50
CA ASP A 260 -10.71 -11.73 22.21
C ASP A 260 -9.97 -12.95 22.77
N LYS A 261 -9.13 -13.58 21.96
CA LYS A 261 -8.30 -14.74 22.37
C LYS A 261 -7.26 -14.41 23.44
N ILE A 262 -6.68 -13.21 23.40
CA ILE A 262 -5.79 -12.71 24.47
C ILE A 262 -6.58 -12.58 25.78
N ARG A 263 -7.81 -12.03 25.74
CA ARG A 263 -8.68 -11.91 26.92
C ARG A 263 -9.07 -13.27 27.49
N GLU A 264 -9.24 -14.27 26.62
CA GLU A 264 -9.45 -15.68 26.98
C GLU A 264 -8.19 -16.40 27.49
N ARG A 265 -7.03 -15.71 27.53
CA ARG A 265 -5.73 -16.23 27.97
C ARG A 265 -5.16 -17.39 27.13
N THR A 266 -5.62 -17.54 25.88
CA THR A 266 -5.11 -18.57 24.95
C THR A 266 -3.88 -18.10 24.16
N LEU A 267 -3.59 -16.78 24.16
CA LEU A 267 -2.45 -16.16 23.47
C LEU A 267 -1.58 -15.34 24.42
N GLN A 268 -0.86 -16.02 25.31
CA GLN A 268 -0.05 -15.36 26.36
C GLN A 268 1.19 -14.64 25.84
N ARG A 269 1.70 -15.04 24.67
CA ARG A 269 2.89 -14.43 24.05
C ARG A 269 2.56 -13.41 22.95
N MET A 270 1.33 -12.92 22.92
CA MET A 270 0.90 -11.89 21.97
C MET A 270 0.55 -10.59 22.69
N ARG A 271 1.01 -9.47 22.16
CA ARG A 271 0.59 -8.12 22.56
C ARG A 271 -0.03 -7.42 21.36
N ILE A 272 -1.15 -6.74 21.58
CA ILE A 272 -1.77 -5.87 20.56
C ILE A 272 -1.66 -4.43 21.02
N LEU A 273 -1.05 -3.59 20.18
CA LEU A 273 -0.91 -2.16 20.35
C LEU A 273 -1.76 -1.45 19.28
N PRO A 274 -2.31 -0.26 19.57
CA PRO A 274 -3.02 0.53 18.57
C PRO A 274 -2.06 0.94 17.44
N LEU A 275 -2.62 1.30 16.28
CA LEU A 275 -1.85 1.91 15.20
C LEU A 275 -1.08 3.12 15.75
N GLN A 276 0.20 3.19 15.36
CA GLN A 276 1.10 4.26 15.82
C GLN A 276 1.12 5.40 14.79
N PRO A 277 1.39 6.64 15.22
CA PRO A 277 1.69 7.75 14.32
C PRO A 277 2.86 7.42 13.39
N PHE A 278 2.88 8.03 12.20
CA PHE A 278 3.89 7.74 11.19
C PHE A 278 5.30 8.18 11.66
N GLU A 279 5.37 9.19 12.52
CA GLU A 279 6.60 9.78 13.06
C GLU A 279 7.43 8.78 13.87
N VAL A 280 6.78 7.80 14.51
CA VAL A 280 7.46 6.75 15.29
C VAL A 280 7.56 5.42 14.53
N PHE A 281 7.18 5.40 13.26
CA PHE A 281 7.06 4.17 12.48
C PHE A 281 8.40 3.47 12.29
N ALA A 282 9.49 4.23 12.09
CA ALA A 282 10.84 3.69 11.99
C ALA A 282 11.25 2.95 13.28
N GLU A 283 10.98 3.54 14.45
CA GLU A 283 11.26 2.94 15.75
C GLU A 283 10.42 1.69 16.00
N VAL A 284 9.15 1.70 15.59
CA VAL A 284 8.26 0.54 15.64
C VAL A 284 8.86 -0.61 14.84
N LEU A 285 9.21 -0.39 13.58
CA LEU A 285 9.78 -1.44 12.72
C LEU A 285 11.15 -1.92 13.23
N ALA A 286 11.99 -0.98 13.66
CA ALA A 286 13.30 -1.29 14.21
C ALA A 286 13.19 -2.12 15.50
N SER A 287 12.12 -1.99 16.28
CA SER A 287 11.92 -2.79 17.50
C SER A 287 11.74 -4.29 17.24
N ALA A 288 11.47 -4.68 15.99
CA ALA A 288 11.30 -6.06 15.60
C ALA A 288 12.64 -6.77 15.43
N ASP A 289 12.67 -8.03 15.81
CA ASP A 289 13.71 -8.97 15.42
C ASP A 289 13.39 -9.67 14.08
N VAL A 290 12.09 -9.90 13.82
CA VAL A 290 11.55 -10.46 12.58
C VAL A 290 10.26 -9.73 12.24
N LEU A 291 10.14 -9.24 11.01
CA LEU A 291 8.93 -8.58 10.52
C LEU A 291 8.03 -9.58 9.79
N LEU A 292 6.73 -9.50 10.05
CA LEU A 292 5.72 -10.42 9.54
C LEU A 292 4.78 -9.71 8.58
N ALA A 293 4.57 -10.29 7.41
CA ALA A 293 3.56 -9.86 6.46
C ALA A 293 2.70 -11.05 6.03
N VAL A 294 1.39 -10.81 5.86
CA VAL A 294 0.44 -11.83 5.41
C VAL A 294 -0.50 -11.24 4.39
N ILE A 295 -0.85 -12.00 3.36
CA ILE A 295 -1.90 -11.67 2.40
C ILE A 295 -2.54 -12.97 1.92
N GLU A 296 -3.87 -13.01 1.86
CA GLU A 296 -4.58 -14.18 1.35
C GLU A 296 -4.38 -14.36 -0.16
N ARG A 297 -4.46 -15.62 -0.62
CA ARG A 297 -4.24 -15.99 -2.02
C ARG A 297 -5.04 -15.15 -3.00
N ASP A 298 -6.34 -15.04 -2.73
CA ASP A 298 -7.25 -14.26 -3.56
C ASP A 298 -6.83 -12.79 -3.67
N ALA A 299 -6.42 -12.16 -2.57
CA ALA A 299 -5.99 -10.77 -2.57
C ALA A 299 -4.64 -10.58 -3.30
N GLY A 300 -3.78 -11.58 -3.25
CA GLY A 300 -2.49 -11.58 -3.93
C GLY A 300 -2.57 -11.52 -5.46
N THR A 301 -3.70 -11.90 -6.06
CA THR A 301 -3.88 -11.86 -7.53
C THR A 301 -4.14 -10.46 -8.08
N PHE A 302 -4.51 -9.51 -7.24
CA PHE A 302 -4.88 -8.15 -7.69
C PHE A 302 -4.25 -7.04 -6.85
N SER A 303 -3.38 -7.36 -5.90
CA SER A 303 -2.70 -6.37 -5.05
C SER A 303 -1.34 -6.87 -4.55
N VAL A 304 -0.45 -5.93 -4.20
CA VAL A 304 0.89 -6.21 -3.64
C VAL A 304 0.97 -5.67 -2.21
N PRO A 305 1.48 -6.44 -1.22
CA PRO A 305 1.54 -5.99 0.17
C PRO A 305 2.65 -4.94 0.38
N SER A 306 2.28 -3.66 0.31
CA SER A 306 3.20 -2.51 0.38
C SER A 306 4.06 -2.43 1.66
N LYS A 307 3.64 -3.06 2.77
CA LYS A 307 4.40 -3.11 4.02
C LYS A 307 5.80 -3.73 3.86
N VAL A 308 5.92 -4.68 2.93
CA VAL A 308 7.22 -5.33 2.64
C VAL A 308 8.25 -4.30 2.19
N LEU A 309 7.85 -3.23 1.51
CA LEU A 309 8.75 -2.13 1.11
C LEU A 309 9.33 -1.41 2.33
N SER A 310 8.50 -1.07 3.31
CA SER A 310 8.96 -0.49 4.58
C SER A 310 9.84 -1.45 5.38
N TYR A 311 9.56 -2.76 5.31
CA TYR A 311 10.34 -3.77 6.03
C TYR A 311 11.74 -3.96 5.42
N LEU A 312 11.83 -3.89 4.09
CA LEU A 312 13.11 -3.85 3.38
C LEU A 312 13.93 -2.62 3.80
N CYS A 313 13.30 -1.44 3.90
CA CYS A 313 13.98 -0.25 4.43
C CYS A 313 14.46 -0.46 5.87
N ALA A 314 13.64 -1.04 6.74
CA ALA A 314 13.99 -1.26 8.14
C ALA A 314 15.16 -2.23 8.36
N GLY A 315 15.56 -2.99 7.34
CA GLY A 315 16.69 -3.92 7.43
C GLY A 315 16.46 -5.02 8.47
N ARG A 316 15.27 -5.62 8.47
CA ARG A 316 14.92 -6.78 9.33
C ARG A 316 14.57 -7.98 8.45
N PRO A 317 14.85 -9.22 8.90
CA PRO A 317 14.41 -10.40 8.18
C PRO A 317 12.88 -10.45 8.13
N ILE A 318 12.34 -10.88 6.99
CA ILE A 318 10.90 -10.86 6.72
C ILE A 318 10.38 -12.29 6.61
N VAL A 319 9.27 -12.59 7.27
CA VAL A 319 8.44 -13.77 6.97
C VAL A 319 7.16 -13.29 6.29
N LEU A 320 6.96 -13.75 5.06
CA LEU A 320 5.81 -13.39 4.23
C LEU A 320 4.98 -14.63 3.93
N ALA A 321 3.69 -14.60 4.29
CA ALA A 321 2.71 -15.52 3.74
C ALA A 321 2.02 -14.86 2.54
N ALA A 322 2.33 -15.33 1.33
CA ALA A 322 1.79 -14.78 0.07
C ALA A 322 1.95 -15.82 -1.06
N PRO A 323 1.12 -15.76 -2.12
CA PRO A 323 1.39 -16.51 -3.35
C PRO A 323 2.81 -16.21 -3.87
N HIS A 324 3.54 -17.24 -4.29
CA HIS A 324 4.94 -17.10 -4.72
C HIS A 324 5.14 -16.21 -5.96
N ASP A 325 4.10 -16.06 -6.79
CA ASP A 325 4.08 -15.20 -7.96
C ASP A 325 3.81 -13.71 -7.63
N ASN A 326 3.39 -13.40 -6.40
CA ASN A 326 3.20 -12.02 -5.95
C ASN A 326 4.55 -11.27 -5.95
N LEU A 327 4.55 -10.00 -6.37
CA LEU A 327 5.78 -9.21 -6.48
C LEU A 327 6.58 -9.17 -5.17
N ALA A 328 5.90 -9.02 -4.02
CA ALA A 328 6.60 -9.00 -2.73
C ALA A 328 7.28 -10.34 -2.44
N ALA A 329 6.64 -11.47 -2.76
CA ALA A 329 7.22 -12.80 -2.63
C ALA A 329 8.44 -12.96 -3.55
N ARG A 330 8.31 -12.59 -4.83
CA ARG A 330 9.41 -12.63 -5.80
C ARG A 330 10.62 -11.83 -5.32
N ILE A 331 10.42 -10.62 -4.81
CA ILE A 331 11.50 -9.78 -4.25
C ILE A 331 12.22 -10.52 -3.13
N LEU A 332 11.49 -11.06 -2.14
CA LEU A 332 12.12 -11.76 -1.00
C LEU A 332 12.86 -13.04 -1.43
N LEU A 333 12.28 -13.81 -2.34
CA LEU A 333 12.89 -15.03 -2.87
C LEU A 333 14.17 -14.76 -3.68
N GLN A 334 14.15 -13.72 -4.52
CA GLN A 334 15.30 -13.37 -5.37
C GLN A 334 16.46 -12.74 -4.57
N THR A 335 16.13 -11.94 -3.55
CA THR A 335 17.14 -11.22 -2.76
C THR A 335 17.65 -12.03 -1.57
N GLY A 336 16.91 -13.04 -1.12
CA GLY A 336 17.16 -13.71 0.15
C GLY A 336 16.78 -12.87 1.38
N ALA A 337 16.05 -11.76 1.21
CA ALA A 337 15.67 -10.84 2.29
C ALA A 337 14.63 -11.41 3.28
N GLY A 338 14.12 -12.60 3.02
CA GLY A 338 13.09 -13.20 3.85
C GLY A 338 12.80 -14.66 3.50
N LYS A 339 11.81 -15.21 4.21
CA LYS A 339 11.20 -16.50 3.90
C LYS A 339 9.77 -16.28 3.43
N VAL A 340 9.42 -16.95 2.35
CA VAL A 340 8.06 -16.92 1.78
C VAL A 340 7.42 -18.29 1.97
N VAL A 341 6.15 -18.28 2.37
CA VAL A 341 5.30 -19.48 2.45
C VAL A 341 3.96 -19.18 1.79
N GLU A 342 3.25 -20.23 1.40
CA GLU A 342 1.90 -20.08 0.85
C GLU A 342 0.93 -19.58 1.94
N PRO A 343 -0.13 -18.80 1.59
CA PRO A 343 -1.04 -18.16 2.55
C PRO A 343 -1.74 -19.11 3.53
N GLU A 344 -1.93 -20.37 3.14
CA GLU A 344 -2.58 -21.41 3.95
C GLU A 344 -1.59 -22.27 4.76
N ASP A 345 -0.28 -22.12 4.54
CA ASP A 345 0.75 -22.94 5.20
C ASP A 345 1.11 -22.41 6.59
N ILE A 346 0.25 -22.73 7.56
CA ILE A 346 0.43 -22.32 8.96
C ILE A 346 1.70 -22.91 9.55
N SER A 347 1.98 -24.19 9.32
CA SER A 347 3.17 -24.85 9.85
C SER A 347 4.46 -24.26 9.27
N GLY A 348 4.48 -23.99 7.96
CA GLY A 348 5.61 -23.37 7.29
C GLY A 348 5.84 -21.95 7.78
N PHE A 349 4.78 -21.17 8.00
CA PHE A 349 4.91 -19.82 8.56
C PHE A 349 5.58 -19.82 9.94
N VAL A 350 5.15 -20.72 10.83
CA VAL A 350 5.76 -20.87 12.16
C VAL A 350 7.20 -21.37 12.05
N ALA A 351 7.48 -22.34 11.18
CA ALA A 351 8.82 -22.85 10.96
C ALA A 351 9.76 -21.78 10.40
N ALA A 352 9.30 -20.95 9.46
CA ALA A 352 10.05 -19.84 8.88
C ALA A 352 10.41 -18.79 9.94
N ALA A 353 9.47 -18.41 10.79
CA ALA A 353 9.70 -17.49 11.91
C ALA A 353 10.72 -18.07 12.90
N LYS A 354 10.58 -19.36 13.27
CA LYS A 354 11.51 -20.04 14.18
C LYS A 354 12.90 -20.23 13.56
N ALA A 355 13.03 -20.36 12.25
CA ALA A 355 14.33 -20.42 11.59
C ALA A 355 15.14 -19.14 11.83
N PHE A 356 14.54 -17.95 11.65
CA PHE A 356 15.22 -16.68 11.95
C PHE A 356 15.46 -16.45 13.45
N ARG A 357 14.70 -17.09 14.33
CA ARG A 357 14.97 -17.09 15.77
C ARG A 357 16.18 -17.96 16.11
N ASN A 358 16.26 -19.15 15.53
CA ASN A 358 17.26 -20.16 15.88
C ASN A 358 18.60 -19.95 15.18
N ASP A 359 18.62 -19.19 14.09
CA ASP A 359 19.81 -18.89 13.30
C ASP A 359 20.00 -17.36 13.13
N PRO A 360 20.79 -16.73 14.03
CA PRO A 360 21.07 -15.30 13.97
C PRO A 360 21.87 -14.88 12.73
N GLU A 361 22.72 -15.75 12.17
CA GLU A 361 23.51 -15.44 10.97
C GLU A 361 22.61 -15.38 9.75
N LEU A 362 21.70 -16.34 9.60
CA LEU A 362 20.66 -16.32 8.57
C LEU A 362 19.78 -15.07 8.68
N ALA A 363 19.40 -14.68 9.89
CA ALA A 363 18.61 -13.48 10.13
C ALA A 363 19.35 -12.20 9.74
N ALA A 364 20.65 -12.11 10.10
CA ALA A 364 21.48 -10.97 9.77
C ALA A 364 21.74 -10.85 8.26
N ALA A 365 21.98 -11.98 7.58
CA ALA A 365 22.14 -12.01 6.13
C ALA A 365 20.87 -11.52 5.41
N ALA A 366 19.70 -12.04 5.79
CA ALA A 366 18.42 -11.62 5.21
C ALA A 366 18.11 -10.13 5.47
N ALA A 367 18.40 -9.63 6.67
CA ALA A 367 18.29 -8.21 6.99
C ALA A 367 19.16 -7.33 6.07
N ALA A 368 20.43 -7.72 5.90
CA ALA A 368 21.40 -6.98 5.09
C ALA A 368 21.00 -6.95 3.61
N THR A 369 20.59 -8.09 3.04
CA THR A 369 20.14 -8.14 1.64
C THR A 369 18.84 -7.38 1.43
N GLY A 370 17.93 -7.38 2.41
CA GLY A 370 16.70 -6.58 2.36
C GLY A 370 16.98 -5.09 2.31
N ARG A 371 17.88 -4.60 3.18
CA ARG A 371 18.32 -3.20 3.16
C ARG A 371 19.03 -2.84 1.84
N ALA A 372 19.94 -3.69 1.37
CA ALA A 372 20.65 -3.47 0.12
C ALA A 372 19.70 -3.37 -1.09
N TYR A 373 18.63 -4.19 -1.11
CA TYR A 373 17.59 -4.07 -2.13
C TYR A 373 16.89 -2.71 -2.06
N ALA A 374 16.51 -2.25 -0.86
CA ALA A 374 15.88 -0.95 -0.68
C ALA A 374 16.78 0.19 -1.17
N GLU A 375 18.06 0.18 -0.80
CA GLU A 375 19.05 1.20 -1.22
C GLU A 375 19.25 1.23 -2.74
N ALA A 376 19.23 0.07 -3.40
CA ALA A 376 19.42 -0.03 -4.85
C ALA A 376 18.17 0.34 -5.68
N ASN A 377 16.97 0.19 -5.11
CA ASN A 377 15.70 0.27 -5.87
C ASN A 377 14.77 1.39 -5.42
N PHE A 378 14.92 1.95 -4.22
CA PHE A 378 14.05 3.01 -3.69
C PHE A 378 14.68 4.40 -3.79
N ASP A 379 15.69 4.57 -4.65
CA ASP A 379 16.22 5.86 -5.04
C ASP A 379 15.13 6.68 -5.74
N LEU A 380 14.60 7.67 -5.01
CA LEU A 380 13.51 8.53 -5.46
C LEU A 380 13.88 9.34 -6.71
N SER A 381 15.16 9.68 -6.91
CA SER A 381 15.57 10.42 -8.12
C SER A 381 15.37 9.55 -9.37
N ARG A 382 15.84 8.29 -9.32
CA ARG A 382 15.68 7.35 -10.43
C ARG A 382 14.21 7.02 -10.69
N VAL A 383 13.41 6.89 -9.64
CA VAL A 383 11.96 6.70 -9.76
C VAL A 383 11.31 7.92 -10.43
N THR A 384 11.69 9.12 -10.00
CA THR A 384 11.13 10.38 -10.53
C THR A 384 11.49 10.56 -12.01
N ASP A 385 12.70 10.19 -12.44
CA ASP A 385 13.11 10.21 -13.86
C ASP A 385 12.13 9.42 -14.74
N ARG A 386 11.74 8.22 -14.28
CA ARG A 386 10.81 7.34 -15.00
C ARG A 386 9.41 7.91 -15.03
N PHE A 387 8.94 8.53 -13.95
CA PHE A 387 7.65 9.20 -13.94
C PHE A 387 7.64 10.43 -14.85
N GLU A 388 8.69 11.25 -14.85
CA GLU A 388 8.80 12.42 -15.74
C GLU A 388 8.77 12.03 -17.22
N GLU A 389 9.39 10.92 -17.59
CA GLU A 389 9.30 10.39 -18.94
C GLU A 389 7.85 10.11 -19.34
N ILE A 390 7.11 9.36 -18.52
CA ILE A 390 5.69 9.03 -18.75
C ILE A 390 4.82 10.29 -18.75
N ILE A 391 5.10 11.26 -17.86
CA ILE A 391 4.39 12.53 -17.79
C ILE A 391 4.59 13.35 -19.07
N ARG A 392 5.82 13.44 -19.59
CA ARG A 392 6.10 14.13 -20.86
C ARG A 392 5.37 13.47 -22.03
N GLU A 393 5.36 12.14 -22.08
CA GLU A 393 4.65 11.40 -23.12
C GLU A 393 3.13 11.66 -23.05
N ALA A 394 2.53 11.61 -21.86
CA ALA A 394 1.12 11.87 -21.67
C ALA A 394 0.73 13.32 -22.00
N ALA A 395 1.59 14.29 -21.72
CA ALA A 395 1.37 15.71 -22.04
C ALA A 395 1.46 16.02 -23.54
N SER A 396 1.98 15.11 -24.35
CA SER A 396 2.23 15.31 -25.79
C SER A 396 1.10 14.79 -26.70
N VAL A 397 0.05 14.21 -26.12
CA VAL A 397 -1.16 13.68 -26.79
C VAL A 397 -2.23 14.77 -26.83
#